data_AF-A0A2N6CGL2-F1
#
_entry.id   AF-A0A2N6CGL2-F1
#
_cell.length_a   1.000
_cell.length_b   1.000
_cell.length_c   1.000
_cell.angle_alpha   90.00
_cell.angle_beta   90.00
_cell.angle_gamma   90.00
#
_symmetry.space_group_name_H-M   'P 1'
#
loop_
_entity.id
_entity.type
_entity.pdbx_description
1 polymer ?
#
loop_
_entity_poly.entity_id
_entity_poly.type
_entity_poly.pdbx_seq_one_letter_code
_entity_poly.pdbx_strand_id
1 'polypeptide(L)'
;MNAAAQAIDTRTQILDIAEQLARQRGFGGFSYRDISQPLGIKNAAIHYHFPTKADLGVALLTRYGEILSSHTSEFMKHGGCALDQLEGFIAFYGDKICSNQGTCLIATLASEFATVPAAMQEAGKTLSMEIRNWMTKVLDVGREQGEFNFDGDPGDKALLILTSMQGASQLARMAGPATMDAAVRQIRADLGIGSELVRKLDRTEAIA
;
A
#
# COMPACT_ATOMS: atom_id res chain seq x y z
N MET A 1 -0.62 27.86 23.01
CA MET A 1 -1.45 26.65 22.83
C MET A 1 -2.80 27.11 22.30
N ASN A 2 -3.19 26.74 21.08
CA ASN A 2 -4.53 27.04 20.58
C ASN A 2 -5.14 25.81 19.90
N ALA A 3 -6.30 25.43 20.39
CA ALA A 3 -7.03 24.20 20.14
C ALA A 3 -7.77 24.26 18.80
N ALA A 4 -7.06 23.92 17.72
CA ALA A 4 -7.65 23.58 16.43
C ALA A 4 -6.87 22.41 15.82
N ALA A 5 -6.92 21.26 16.49
CA ALA A 5 -6.72 20.01 15.77
C ALA A 5 -7.82 19.95 14.71
N GLN A 6 -7.46 20.05 13.42
CA GLN A 6 -8.38 20.04 12.30
C GLN A 6 -9.38 18.88 12.45
N ALA A 7 -10.67 19.21 12.57
CA ALA A 7 -11.71 18.19 12.45
C ALA A 7 -11.55 17.53 11.08
N ILE A 8 -11.26 16.22 11.08
CA ILE A 8 -11.16 15.44 9.84
C ILE A 8 -12.48 15.60 9.09
N ASP A 9 -12.42 16.06 7.84
CA ASP A 9 -13.62 16.26 7.03
C ASP A 9 -14.35 14.93 6.79
N THR A 10 -15.68 14.98 6.70
CA THR A 10 -16.57 13.83 6.48
C THR A 10 -16.14 12.98 5.29
N ARG A 11 -15.66 13.58 4.19
CA ARG A 11 -15.18 12.82 3.02
C ARG A 11 -13.99 11.93 3.38
N THR A 12 -13.06 12.44 4.18
CA THR A 12 -11.90 11.69 4.65
C THR A 12 -12.31 10.54 5.57
N GLN A 13 -13.22 10.80 6.51
CA GLN A 13 -13.76 9.76 7.40
C GLN A 13 -14.48 8.63 6.64
N ILE A 14 -15.22 8.99 5.57
CA ILE A 14 -15.84 8.00 4.66
C ILE A 14 -14.76 7.12 4.00
N LEU A 15 -13.68 7.72 3.50
CA LEU A 15 -12.60 6.98 2.85
C LEU A 15 -11.86 6.08 3.83
N ASP A 16 -11.62 6.51 5.07
CA ASP A 16 -10.96 5.71 6.11
C ASP A 16 -11.72 4.41 6.39
N ILE A 17 -13.03 4.52 6.62
CA ILE A 17 -13.88 3.36 6.90
C ILE A 17 -14.05 2.50 5.64
N ALA A 18 -14.23 3.11 4.47
CA ALA A 18 -14.35 2.37 3.22
C ALA A 18 -13.07 1.59 2.89
N GLU A 19 -11.88 2.17 3.14
CA GLU A 19 -10.61 1.47 2.95
C GLU A 19 -10.48 0.27 3.89
N GLN A 20 -10.79 0.46 5.18
CA GLN A 20 -10.76 -0.63 6.15
C GLN A 20 -11.70 -1.77 5.74
N LEU A 21 -12.94 -1.44 5.35
CA LEU A 21 -13.92 -2.41 4.90
C LEU A 21 -13.45 -3.13 3.62
N ALA A 22 -12.92 -2.39 2.64
CA ALA A 22 -12.40 -2.97 1.41
C ALA A 22 -11.25 -3.96 1.68
N ARG A 23 -10.31 -3.60 2.55
CA ARG A 23 -9.17 -4.48 2.92
C ARG A 23 -9.57 -5.72 3.71
N GLN A 24 -10.67 -5.67 4.46
CA GLN A 24 -11.12 -6.78 5.29
C GLN A 24 -12.10 -7.71 4.57
N ARG A 25 -13.00 -7.15 3.77
CA ARG A 25 -14.17 -7.85 3.20
C ARG A 25 -14.18 -7.90 1.67
N GLY A 26 -13.19 -7.29 1.01
CA GLY A 26 -13.26 -7.04 -0.41
C GLY A 26 -14.11 -5.82 -0.74
N PHE A 27 -13.97 -5.30 -1.95
CA PHE A 27 -14.74 -4.13 -2.38
C PHE A 27 -16.22 -4.49 -2.57
N GLY A 28 -16.51 -5.69 -3.05
CA GLY A 28 -17.87 -6.23 -3.11
C GLY A 28 -18.54 -6.40 -1.74
N GLY A 29 -17.76 -6.61 -0.67
CA GLY A 29 -18.24 -7.06 0.64
C GLY A 29 -18.77 -6.00 1.61
N PHE A 30 -18.98 -4.76 1.18
CA PHE A 30 -19.56 -3.70 2.01
C PHE A 30 -20.56 -2.80 1.26
N SER A 31 -21.38 -2.07 2.00
CA SER A 31 -22.37 -1.12 1.50
C SER A 31 -22.17 0.28 2.09
N TYR A 32 -22.85 1.29 1.54
CA TYR A 32 -22.86 2.63 2.14
C TYR A 32 -23.42 2.64 3.57
N ARG A 33 -24.30 1.68 3.90
CA ARG A 33 -24.79 1.52 5.27
C ARG A 33 -23.69 1.12 6.24
N ASP A 34 -22.76 0.26 5.81
CA ASP A 34 -21.63 -0.17 6.62
C ASP A 34 -20.66 0.99 6.94
N ILE A 35 -20.65 2.03 6.10
CA ILE A 35 -19.88 3.25 6.31
C ILE A 35 -20.67 4.26 7.16
N SER A 36 -21.95 4.50 6.84
CA SER A 36 -22.73 5.56 7.46
C SER A 36 -23.07 5.27 8.92
N GLN A 37 -23.33 4.01 9.25
CA GLN A 37 -23.69 3.56 10.60
C GLN A 37 -22.62 3.91 11.65
N PRO A 38 -21.34 3.54 11.50
CA PRO A 38 -20.31 3.91 12.48
C PRO A 38 -20.03 5.43 12.53
N LEU A 39 -20.26 6.17 11.44
CA LEU A 39 -20.11 7.63 11.43
C LEU A 39 -21.31 8.38 12.02
N GLY A 40 -22.43 7.70 12.29
CA GLY A 40 -23.66 8.35 12.72
C GLY A 40 -24.27 9.30 11.68
N ILE A 41 -23.91 9.15 10.40
CA ILE A 41 -24.42 9.98 9.31
C ILE A 41 -25.51 9.25 8.52
N LYS A 42 -26.27 9.99 7.70
CA LYS A 42 -27.24 9.39 6.77
C LYS A 42 -26.55 8.87 5.52
N ASN A 43 -27.04 7.79 4.92
CA ASN A 43 -26.56 7.30 3.61
C ASN A 43 -26.54 8.39 2.53
N ALA A 44 -27.49 9.33 2.56
CA ALA A 44 -27.53 10.46 1.63
C ALA A 44 -26.27 11.36 1.70
N ALA A 45 -25.63 11.47 2.87
CA ALA A 45 -24.38 12.21 3.02
C ALA A 45 -23.22 11.52 2.30
N ILE A 46 -23.21 10.19 2.24
CA ILE A 46 -22.20 9.45 1.46
C ILE A 46 -22.43 9.69 -0.04
N HIS A 47 -23.68 9.61 -0.51
CA HIS A 47 -23.99 9.90 -1.92
C HIS A 47 -23.64 11.33 -2.35
N TYR A 48 -23.69 12.29 -1.43
CA TYR A 48 -23.22 13.66 -1.70
C TYR A 48 -21.73 13.71 -2.03
N HIS A 49 -20.89 12.94 -1.34
CA HIS A 49 -19.45 12.89 -1.59
C HIS A 49 -19.06 11.91 -2.71
N PHE A 50 -19.78 10.79 -2.82
CA PHE A 50 -19.51 9.68 -3.73
C PHE A 50 -20.84 9.22 -4.35
N PRO A 51 -21.26 9.81 -5.49
CA PRO A 51 -22.56 9.54 -6.11
C PRO A 51 -22.81 8.05 -6.34
N THR A 52 -21.78 7.34 -6.80
CA THR A 52 -21.78 5.89 -6.97
C THR A 52 -20.68 5.22 -6.15
N LYS A 53 -20.88 3.93 -5.84
CA LYS A 53 -19.85 3.12 -5.19
C LYS A 53 -18.58 3.05 -6.04
N ALA A 54 -18.69 3.09 -7.38
CA ALA A 54 -17.54 3.15 -8.27
C ALA A 54 -16.69 4.42 -8.03
N ASP A 55 -17.32 5.58 -7.82
CA ASP A 55 -16.61 6.84 -7.51
C ASP A 55 -15.84 6.73 -6.18
N LEU A 56 -16.44 6.08 -5.17
CA LEU A 56 -15.76 5.78 -3.91
C LEU A 56 -14.55 4.86 -4.14
N GLY A 57 -14.71 3.81 -4.96
CA GLY A 57 -13.64 2.88 -5.29
C GLY A 57 -12.47 3.54 -6.03
N VAL A 58 -12.76 4.38 -7.02
CA VAL A 58 -11.72 5.17 -7.72
C VAL A 58 -11.02 6.11 -6.75
N ALA A 59 -11.77 6.81 -5.88
CA ALA A 59 -11.18 7.70 -4.89
C ALA A 59 -10.28 6.96 -3.88
N LEU A 60 -10.63 5.73 -3.49
CA LEU A 60 -9.78 4.89 -2.65
C LEU A 60 -8.46 4.54 -3.34
N LEU A 61 -8.50 4.18 -4.63
CA LEU A 61 -7.30 3.86 -5.40
C LEU A 61 -6.43 5.11 -5.59
N THR A 62 -7.02 6.25 -5.94
CA THR A 62 -6.31 7.52 -6.03
C THR A 62 -5.63 7.86 -4.70
N ARG A 63 -6.37 7.79 -3.58
CA ARG A 63 -5.80 8.04 -2.25
C ARG A 63 -4.66 7.09 -1.91
N TYR A 64 -4.81 5.81 -2.24
CA TYR A 64 -3.75 4.82 -2.02
C TYR A 64 -2.48 5.17 -2.82
N GLY A 65 -2.64 5.57 -4.08
CA GLY A 65 -1.53 6.05 -4.92
C GLY A 65 -0.88 7.32 -4.35
N GLU A 66 -1.67 8.27 -3.88
CA GLU A 66 -1.18 9.51 -3.24
C GLU A 66 -0.42 9.23 -1.95
N ILE A 67 -0.93 8.35 -1.09
CA ILE A 67 -0.26 7.96 0.16
C ILE A 67 1.07 7.27 -0.17
N LEU A 68 1.03 6.27 -1.06
CA LEU A 68 2.24 5.57 -1.48
C LEU A 68 3.25 6.53 -2.11
N SER A 69 2.78 7.45 -2.95
CA SER A 69 3.59 8.50 -3.54
C SER A 69 4.14 9.44 -2.47
N SER A 70 3.39 9.86 -1.45
CA SER A 70 3.93 10.70 -0.37
C SER A 70 5.06 10.00 0.40
N HIS A 71 4.87 8.71 0.72
CA HIS A 71 5.88 7.88 1.39
C HIS A 71 7.07 7.48 0.51
N THR A 72 7.07 7.81 -0.78
CA THR A 72 8.17 7.43 -1.71
C THR A 72 8.76 8.61 -2.46
N SER A 73 7.97 9.65 -2.74
CA SER A 73 8.36 10.89 -3.42
C SER A 73 8.91 11.97 -2.49
N GLU A 74 8.53 12.00 -1.21
CA GLU A 74 9.24 12.85 -0.22
C GLU A 74 10.70 12.41 -0.08
N PHE A 75 10.98 11.11 -0.18
CA PHE A 75 12.34 10.58 -0.19
C PHE A 75 13.13 10.98 -1.46
N MET A 76 12.49 10.94 -2.64
CA MET A 76 13.08 11.36 -3.91
C MET A 76 13.37 12.87 -3.99
N LYS A 77 12.55 13.71 -3.34
CA LYS A 77 12.76 15.18 -3.31
C LYS A 77 13.90 15.62 -2.39
N HIS A 78 14.24 14.81 -1.39
CA HIS A 78 15.27 15.14 -0.39
C HIS A 78 16.59 14.35 -0.55
N GLY A 79 16.72 13.55 -1.62
CA GLY A 79 17.97 12.84 -1.92
C GLY A 79 18.22 11.60 -1.07
N GLY A 80 17.15 10.91 -0.64
CA GLY A 80 17.27 9.60 0.02
C GLY A 80 17.84 8.54 -0.93
N CYS A 81 18.59 7.59 -0.38
CA CYS A 81 19.19 6.51 -1.14
C CYS A 81 18.11 5.51 -1.64
N ALA A 82 18.44 4.68 -2.63
CA ALA A 82 17.48 3.73 -3.19
C ALA A 82 17.02 2.70 -2.14
N LEU A 83 17.90 2.32 -1.22
CA LEU A 83 17.57 1.47 -0.09
C LEU A 83 16.49 2.08 0.81
N ASP A 84 16.61 3.35 1.19
CA ASP A 84 15.62 4.01 2.05
C ASP A 84 14.22 3.99 1.42
N GLN A 85 14.15 4.13 0.09
CA GLN A 85 12.89 4.05 -0.65
C GLN A 85 12.27 2.65 -0.63
N LEU A 86 13.08 1.61 -0.82
CA LEU A 86 12.62 0.23 -0.71
C LEU A 86 12.13 -0.07 0.71
N GLU A 87 12.89 0.36 1.72
CA GLU A 87 12.54 0.12 3.13
C GLU A 87 11.29 0.90 3.54
N GLY A 88 11.11 2.13 3.06
CA GLY A 88 9.86 2.89 3.24
C GLY A 88 8.65 2.19 2.63
N PHE A 89 8.82 1.57 1.45
CA PHE A 89 7.78 0.76 0.83
C PHE A 89 7.46 -0.52 1.62
N ILE A 90 8.47 -1.20 2.13
CA ILE A 90 8.32 -2.37 3.00
C ILE A 90 7.59 -1.99 4.30
N ALA A 91 7.98 -0.88 4.93
CA ALA A 91 7.36 -0.37 6.15
C ALA A 91 5.89 0.02 5.91
N PHE A 92 5.56 0.61 4.76
CA PHE A 92 4.17 0.88 4.38
C PHE A 92 3.31 -0.40 4.34
N TYR A 93 3.85 -1.51 3.84
CA TYR A 93 3.19 -2.81 3.92
C TYR A 93 3.15 -3.35 5.37
N GLY A 94 4.18 -3.17 6.19
CA GLY A 94 4.16 -3.58 7.60
C GLY A 94 3.08 -2.87 8.43
N ASP A 95 3.12 -1.53 8.45
CA ASP A 95 2.29 -0.67 9.29
C ASP A 95 0.81 -0.67 8.87
N LYS A 96 0.49 -0.73 7.58
CA LYS A 96 -0.90 -0.57 7.11
C LYS A 96 -1.64 -1.88 6.85
N ILE A 97 -0.93 -2.99 6.65
CA ILE A 97 -1.52 -4.25 6.18
C ILE A 97 -1.49 -5.30 7.29
N CYS A 98 -0.34 -5.51 7.94
CA CYS A 98 -0.21 -6.54 8.98
C CYS A 98 -0.82 -6.13 10.32
N SER A 99 -0.67 -4.86 10.73
CA SER A 99 -1.18 -4.35 12.02
C SER A 99 -2.72 -4.32 12.12
N ASN A 100 -3.42 -4.16 10.98
CA ASN A 100 -4.87 -3.98 10.93
C ASN A 100 -5.63 -5.17 10.28
N GLN A 101 -4.96 -6.33 10.13
CA GLN A 101 -5.48 -7.55 9.49
C GLN A 101 -6.04 -7.33 8.07
N GLY A 102 -5.61 -6.25 7.39
CA GLY A 102 -6.06 -5.89 6.06
C GLY A 102 -5.16 -6.51 4.99
N THR A 103 -5.67 -6.68 3.77
CA THR A 103 -4.83 -6.99 2.60
C THR A 103 -4.30 -5.71 1.94
N CYS A 104 -3.29 -5.85 1.08
CA CYS A 104 -2.96 -4.80 0.12
C CYS A 104 -4.19 -4.45 -0.73
N LEU A 105 -4.53 -3.17 -0.87
CA LEU A 105 -5.72 -2.73 -1.62
C LEU A 105 -5.67 -3.15 -3.09
N ILE A 106 -4.48 -3.13 -3.70
CA ILE A 106 -4.26 -3.62 -5.06
C ILE A 106 -4.49 -5.13 -5.15
N ALA A 107 -4.02 -5.90 -4.16
CA ALA A 107 -4.25 -7.34 -4.13
C ALA A 107 -5.75 -7.68 -3.96
N THR A 108 -6.47 -6.90 -3.14
CA THR A 108 -7.94 -7.00 -3.04
C THR A 108 -8.60 -6.75 -4.39
N LEU A 109 -8.28 -5.62 -5.03
CA LEU A 109 -8.86 -5.26 -6.32
C LEU A 109 -8.55 -6.32 -7.39
N ALA A 110 -7.33 -6.82 -7.43
CA ALA A 110 -6.91 -7.85 -8.38
C ALA A 110 -7.74 -9.14 -8.23
N SER A 111 -8.06 -9.54 -7.00
CA SER A 111 -8.91 -10.72 -6.75
C SER A 111 -10.37 -10.55 -7.19
N GLU A 112 -10.86 -9.30 -7.26
CA GLU A 112 -12.24 -8.97 -7.65
C GLU A 112 -12.34 -8.34 -9.04
N PHE A 113 -11.23 -8.30 -9.79
CA PHE A 113 -11.06 -7.47 -10.98
C PHE A 113 -12.13 -7.68 -12.05
N ALA A 114 -12.57 -8.92 -12.23
CA ALA A 114 -13.62 -9.28 -13.19
C ALA A 114 -15.02 -8.74 -12.82
N THR A 115 -15.23 -8.34 -11.58
CA THR A 115 -16.56 -7.97 -11.04
C THR A 115 -16.66 -6.50 -10.65
N VAL A 116 -15.54 -5.79 -10.51
CA VAL A 116 -15.54 -4.36 -10.21
C VAL A 116 -15.91 -3.52 -11.45
N PRO A 117 -16.51 -2.33 -11.27
CA PRO A 117 -16.85 -1.42 -12.36
C PRO A 117 -15.64 -1.05 -13.24
N ALA A 118 -15.88 -0.80 -14.53
CA ALA A 118 -14.85 -0.48 -15.51
C ALA A 118 -13.93 0.70 -15.10
N ALA A 119 -14.49 1.74 -14.48
CA ALA A 119 -13.72 2.87 -13.98
C ALA A 119 -12.68 2.46 -12.92
N MET A 120 -13.02 1.49 -12.07
CA MET A 120 -12.08 0.95 -11.07
C MET A 120 -11.06 0.01 -11.70
N GLN A 121 -11.46 -0.77 -12.72
CA GLN A 121 -10.52 -1.59 -13.47
C GLN A 121 -9.42 -0.72 -14.11
N GLU A 122 -9.81 0.40 -14.71
CA GLU A 122 -8.89 1.34 -15.33
C GLU A 122 -7.99 2.02 -14.28
N ALA A 123 -8.58 2.56 -13.22
CA ALA A 123 -7.81 3.14 -12.11
C ALA A 123 -6.82 2.14 -11.49
N GLY A 124 -7.23 0.88 -11.33
CA GLY A 124 -6.37 -0.18 -10.81
C GLY A 124 -5.20 -0.53 -11.74
N LYS A 125 -5.44 -0.59 -13.05
CA LYS A 125 -4.38 -0.80 -14.06
C LYS A 125 -3.36 0.33 -14.03
N THR A 126 -3.83 1.58 -14.04
CA THR A 126 -2.97 2.77 -13.99
C THR A 126 -2.11 2.75 -12.73
N LEU A 127 -2.72 2.59 -11.56
CA LEU A 127 -2.00 2.55 -10.29
C LEU A 127 -0.99 1.39 -10.23
N SER A 128 -1.36 0.19 -10.69
CA SER A 128 -0.43 -0.95 -10.73
C SER A 128 0.77 -0.68 -11.65
N MET A 129 0.56 0.02 -12.76
CA MET A 129 1.63 0.41 -13.68
C MET A 129 2.55 1.46 -13.05
N GLU A 130 1.99 2.48 -12.41
CA GLU A 130 2.75 3.54 -11.73
C GLU A 130 3.63 2.98 -10.61
N ILE A 131 3.09 2.09 -9.78
CA ILE A 131 3.83 1.43 -8.70
C ILE A 131 4.99 0.59 -9.26
N ARG A 132 4.73 -0.16 -10.34
CA ARG A 132 5.77 -0.95 -11.00
C ARG A 132 6.86 -0.05 -11.56
N ASN A 133 6.50 0.99 -12.31
CA ASN A 133 7.47 1.91 -12.91
C ASN A 133 8.33 2.61 -11.85
N TRP A 134 7.72 3.02 -10.74
CA TRP A 134 8.46 3.58 -9.60
C TRP A 134 9.45 2.57 -9.00
N MET A 135 9.00 1.35 -8.67
CA MET A 135 9.87 0.31 -8.10
C MET A 135 11.01 -0.08 -9.07
N THR A 136 10.71 -0.19 -10.37
CA THR A 136 11.74 -0.39 -11.41
C THR A 136 12.81 0.69 -11.32
N LYS A 137 12.41 1.96 -11.17
CA LYS A 137 13.38 3.06 -11.10
C LYS A 137 14.21 3.04 -9.82
N VAL A 138 13.61 2.67 -8.69
CA VAL A 138 14.34 2.50 -7.42
C VAL A 138 15.42 1.43 -7.55
N LEU A 139 15.06 0.27 -8.12
CA LEU A 139 15.99 -0.84 -8.30
C LEU A 139 17.12 -0.53 -9.30
N ASP A 140 16.78 0.17 -10.38
CA ASP A 140 17.73 0.66 -11.40
C ASP A 140 18.77 1.62 -10.78
N VAL A 141 18.31 2.65 -10.07
CA VAL A 141 19.18 3.62 -9.40
C VAL A 141 20.03 2.97 -8.31
N GLY A 142 19.43 2.11 -7.47
CA GLY A 142 20.18 1.42 -6.41
C GLY A 142 21.24 0.46 -6.95
N ARG A 143 21.01 -0.15 -8.13
CA ARG A 143 22.03 -0.92 -8.83
C ARG A 143 23.16 -0.03 -9.35
N GLU A 144 22.83 1.10 -10.00
CA GLU A 144 23.83 2.06 -10.49
C GLU A 144 24.71 2.63 -9.36
N GLN A 145 24.12 2.83 -8.17
CA GLN A 145 24.80 3.34 -6.98
C GLN A 145 25.52 2.27 -6.16
N GLY A 146 25.40 0.99 -6.54
CA GLY A 146 26.00 -0.14 -5.84
C GLY A 146 25.34 -0.50 -4.50
N GLU A 147 24.15 0.04 -4.23
CA GLU A 147 23.34 -0.28 -3.05
C GLU A 147 22.65 -1.64 -3.18
N PHE A 148 22.32 -2.03 -4.41
CA PHE A 148 21.69 -3.32 -4.72
C PHE A 148 22.53 -4.13 -5.69
N ASN A 149 22.53 -5.45 -5.49
CA ASN A 149 23.12 -6.42 -6.38
C ASN A 149 22.12 -7.55 -6.66
N PHE A 150 21.65 -7.65 -7.90
CA PHE A 150 20.68 -8.65 -8.32
C PHE A 150 20.78 -8.93 -9.82
N ASP A 151 20.43 -10.14 -10.23
CA ASP A 151 20.40 -10.55 -11.64
C ASP A 151 19.12 -10.10 -12.37
N GLY A 152 19.22 -9.93 -13.69
CA GLY A 152 18.08 -9.72 -14.58
C GLY A 152 17.65 -8.25 -14.77
N ASP A 153 16.50 -8.06 -15.41
CA ASP A 153 15.91 -6.75 -15.68
C ASP A 153 15.33 -6.12 -14.40
N PRO A 154 15.58 -4.83 -14.10
CA PRO A 154 15.00 -4.15 -12.95
C PRO A 154 13.46 -4.19 -12.91
N GLY A 155 12.79 -4.17 -14.07
CA GLY A 155 11.33 -4.22 -14.17
C GLY A 155 10.74 -5.59 -13.87
N ASP A 156 11.47 -6.66 -14.18
CA ASP A 156 11.10 -8.03 -13.79
C ASP A 156 11.36 -8.26 -12.30
N LYS A 157 12.49 -7.75 -11.78
CA LYS A 157 12.77 -7.78 -10.33
C LYS A 157 11.72 -6.98 -9.53
N ALA A 158 11.32 -5.80 -10.03
CA ALA A 158 10.24 -5.02 -9.44
C ALA A 158 8.93 -5.80 -9.41
N LEU A 159 8.56 -6.47 -10.51
CA LEU A 159 7.37 -7.30 -10.55
C LEU A 159 7.42 -8.44 -9.54
N LEU A 160 8.56 -9.13 -9.42
CA LEU A 160 8.75 -10.20 -8.44
C LEU A 160 8.57 -9.71 -7.00
N ILE A 161 9.17 -8.57 -6.65
CA ILE A 161 9.06 -7.97 -5.31
C ILE A 161 7.60 -7.60 -5.00
N LEU A 162 6.95 -6.87 -5.93
CA LEU A 162 5.57 -6.41 -5.74
C LEU A 162 4.59 -7.58 -5.59
N THR A 163 4.71 -8.60 -6.44
CA THR A 163 3.85 -9.80 -6.37
C THR A 163 4.13 -10.64 -5.12
N SER A 164 5.40 -10.75 -4.71
CA SER A 164 5.78 -11.44 -3.46
C SER A 164 5.19 -10.76 -2.24
N MET A 165 5.27 -9.43 -2.15
CA MET A 165 4.70 -8.66 -1.04
C MET A 165 3.16 -8.71 -1.02
N GLN A 166 2.52 -8.64 -2.20
CA GLN A 166 1.07 -8.81 -2.32
C GLN A 166 0.64 -10.21 -1.86
N GLY A 167 1.29 -11.27 -2.35
CA GLY A 167 1.01 -12.65 -1.94
C GLY A 167 1.25 -12.88 -0.44
N ALA A 168 2.37 -12.37 0.08
CA ALA A 168 2.69 -12.44 1.50
C ALA A 168 1.65 -11.72 2.36
N SER A 169 1.14 -10.55 1.92
CA SER A 169 0.06 -9.85 2.63
C SER A 169 -1.23 -10.65 2.72
N GLN A 170 -1.58 -11.40 1.67
CA GLN A 170 -2.77 -12.24 1.66
C GLN A 170 -2.57 -13.48 2.53
N LEU A 171 -1.43 -14.16 2.39
CA LEU A 171 -1.10 -15.36 3.15
C LEU A 171 -0.90 -15.08 4.65
N ALA A 172 -0.40 -13.89 5.03
CA ALA A 172 -0.26 -13.49 6.43
C ALA A 172 -1.59 -13.51 7.20
N ARG A 173 -2.73 -13.39 6.51
CA ARG A 173 -4.07 -13.53 7.14
C ARG A 173 -4.35 -14.96 7.61
N MET A 174 -3.76 -15.95 6.96
CA MET A 174 -3.94 -17.37 7.28
C MET A 174 -2.79 -17.92 8.12
N ALA A 175 -1.55 -17.55 7.77
CA ALA A 175 -0.33 -18.10 8.33
C ALA A 175 0.35 -17.17 9.36
N GLY A 176 -0.20 -15.99 9.60
CA GLY A 176 0.28 -15.00 10.56
C GLY A 176 1.37 -14.04 10.02
N PRO A 177 1.72 -13.00 10.79
CA PRO A 177 2.61 -11.91 10.35
C PRO A 177 4.00 -12.36 9.88
N ALA A 178 4.54 -13.45 10.46
CA ALA A 178 5.84 -14.02 10.09
C ALA A 178 5.97 -14.39 8.60
N THR A 179 4.85 -14.54 7.88
CA THR A 179 4.84 -14.75 6.43
C THR A 179 5.38 -13.54 5.67
N MET A 180 4.99 -12.32 6.08
CA MET A 180 5.53 -11.10 5.49
C MET A 180 7.01 -10.94 5.82
N ASP A 181 7.40 -11.18 7.07
CA ASP A 181 8.80 -11.09 7.51
C ASP A 181 9.70 -12.03 6.69
N ALA A 182 9.22 -13.26 6.43
CA ALA A 182 9.95 -14.21 5.59
C ALA A 182 10.14 -13.71 4.16
N ALA A 183 9.09 -13.14 3.54
CA ALA A 183 9.17 -12.57 2.20
C ALA A 183 10.13 -11.37 2.17
N VAL A 184 10.02 -10.44 3.12
CA VAL A 184 10.90 -9.25 3.23
C VAL A 184 12.36 -9.66 3.41
N ARG A 185 12.65 -10.63 4.27
CA ARG A 185 14.04 -11.14 4.42
C ARG A 185 14.60 -11.67 3.12
N GLN A 186 13.81 -12.43 2.33
CA GLN A 186 14.28 -12.97 1.06
C GLN A 186 14.41 -11.87 -0.01
N ILE A 187 13.50 -10.90 -0.05
CA ILE A 187 13.63 -9.72 -0.93
C ILE A 187 14.94 -8.98 -0.65
N ARG A 188 15.27 -8.74 0.63
CA ARG A 188 16.53 -8.07 1.01
C ARG A 188 17.76 -8.90 0.60
N ALA A 189 17.72 -10.21 0.80
CA ALA A 189 18.80 -11.12 0.39
C ALA A 189 18.98 -11.16 -1.13
N ASP A 190 17.89 -11.22 -1.89
CA ASP A 190 17.88 -11.24 -3.36
C ASP A 190 18.40 -9.94 -3.98
N LEU A 191 18.37 -8.85 -3.23
CA LEU A 191 18.93 -7.55 -3.61
C LEU A 191 20.36 -7.34 -3.09
N GLY A 192 20.96 -8.32 -2.43
CA GLY A 192 22.31 -8.23 -1.88
C GLY A 192 22.43 -7.27 -0.68
N ILE A 193 21.33 -6.94 -0.02
CA ILE A 193 21.32 -6.06 1.16
C ILE A 193 21.91 -6.83 2.35
N GLY A 194 23.13 -6.47 2.76
CA GLY A 194 23.91 -7.21 3.75
C GLY A 194 23.24 -7.35 5.12
N SER A 195 23.43 -8.51 5.76
CA SER A 195 22.82 -8.86 7.06
C SER A 195 23.11 -7.88 8.22
N GLU A 196 24.18 -7.09 8.12
CA GLU A 196 24.57 -6.09 9.12
C GLU A 196 23.72 -4.81 9.04
N LEU A 197 23.26 -4.46 7.83
CA LEU A 197 22.35 -3.34 7.57
C LEU A 197 20.92 -3.69 7.98
N VAL A 198 20.49 -4.93 7.68
CA VAL A 198 19.20 -5.50 8.14
C VAL A 198 19.08 -5.48 9.67
N ARG A 199 20.15 -5.85 10.40
CA ARG A 199 20.19 -5.80 11.88
C ARG A 199 20.12 -4.39 12.47
N LYS A 200 20.53 -3.34 11.75
CA LYS A 200 20.39 -1.95 12.19
C LYS A 200 18.94 -1.48 12.02
N LEU A 201 18.29 -1.87 10.94
CA LEU A 201 16.88 -1.53 10.67
C LEU A 201 15.95 -2.18 11.70
N ASP A 202 16.09 -3.50 11.95
CA ASP A 202 15.29 -4.24 12.94
C ASP A 202 15.44 -3.70 14.39
N ARG A 203 16.58 -3.08 14.72
CA ARG A 203 16.81 -2.48 16.05
C ARG A 203 16.13 -1.12 16.23
N THR A 204 15.81 -0.43 15.14
CA THR A 204 15.19 0.90 15.20
C THR A 204 13.68 0.78 15.46
N GLU A 205 13.06 -0.31 14.99
CA GLU A 205 11.65 -0.65 15.28
C GLU A 205 11.44 -1.22 16.69
N ALA A 206 12.48 -1.77 17.33
CA ALA A 206 12.38 -2.30 18.70
C ALA A 206 12.46 -1.25 19.82
N ILE A 207 12.69 0.03 19.47
CA ILE A 207 12.86 1.15 20.42
C ILE A 207 11.75 2.21 20.28
N ALA A 208 10.81 2.03 19.33
CA ALA A 208 9.62 2.86 19.16
C ALA A 208 8.37 2.17 19.75
#